data_AF-A0A2V1CUR8-F1
#
_entry.id   AF-A0A2V1CUR8-F1
#
_cell.length_a   1.000
_cell.length_b   1.000
_cell.length_c   1.000
_cell.angle_alpha   90.00
_cell.angle_beta   90.00
_cell.angle_gamma   90.00
#
_symmetry.space_group_name_H-M   'P 1'
#
loop_
_entity.id
_entity.type
_entity.pdbx_description
1 polymer ?
#
loop_
_entity_poly.entity_id
_entity_poly.type
_entity_poly.pdbx_seq_one_letter_code
_entity_poly.pdbx_strand_id
1 'polypeptide(L)'
;MSDDHASDKIYHVTSTGSESNKTAHTTKAERHRRKKENAKKAKAEARLKAEEESRLLDEMAALTVKAKAEQEARKPTEQSCAATDLNNGSTTQDNIPFLSPGLLFKFDLSTEKGGIGAFAVQNIKNSTEILVEEAIMKGTNEHICKEALFSVLSEEKKTRVVALQSLCSCKVKPCTETPLTHVLEVNSYETPSGPALYELAARFNHDCLPNIARGFSKEGFLIFCAGRDIKQGEELTVNYTMIPGSTKTRRGYLLEKFDFLCKCHGCKNNMVYTESDIAKAKLPERVEPETPAIGRYTSEEFAAYTDVEAWFGDVKKGMVTIQRAQYDYMAKQVVAKNPRVLDRKGRGVLAKRTLAFINQYLKLNNKFGLENAVFDSFQARNAEHMIEATERNYGLIMDGLEKSKT
;
A
#
# COMPACT_ATOMS: atom_id res chain seq x y z
N MET A 1 5.07 44.53 76.89
CA MET A 1 5.27 46.00 76.88
C MET A 1 4.37 46.51 75.77
N SER A 2 3.10 46.74 76.12
CA SER A 2 2.50 48.05 76.42
C SER A 2 2.24 48.81 75.11
N ASP A 3 1.03 48.71 74.55
CA ASP A 3 -0.16 49.53 74.86
C ASP A 3 0.04 51.02 74.51
N ASP A 4 -0.69 51.49 73.49
CA ASP A 4 -1.70 52.57 73.58
C ASP A 4 -2.07 53.04 72.16
N HIS A 5 -3.29 52.79 71.68
CA HIS A 5 -4.52 53.56 71.88
C HIS A 5 -4.51 54.96 71.23
N ALA A 6 -5.26 55.09 70.13
CA ALA A 6 -6.20 56.19 69.91
C ALA A 6 -7.19 55.80 68.80
N SER A 7 -8.37 55.40 69.23
CA SER A 7 -9.60 55.34 68.44
C SER A 7 -10.15 56.75 68.19
N ASP A 8 -10.78 56.99 67.04
CA ASP A 8 -12.08 57.65 67.10
C ASP A 8 -13.11 57.18 66.06
N LYS A 9 -14.33 57.21 66.55
CA LYS A 9 -15.62 56.64 66.14
C LYS A 9 -16.32 57.52 65.09
N ILE A 10 -17.46 57.25 64.43
CA ILE A 10 -18.46 56.20 64.16
C ILE A 10 -19.46 56.92 63.22
N TYR A 11 -20.17 56.23 62.32
CA TYR A 11 -21.63 56.35 62.05
C TYR A 11 -21.99 55.26 61.01
N HIS A 12 -22.41 54.07 61.47
CA HIS A 12 -23.79 53.55 61.55
C HIS A 12 -24.40 53.13 60.19
N VAL A 13 -24.59 51.81 59.93
CA VAL A 13 -25.87 51.03 60.00
C VAL A 13 -26.40 50.78 58.56
N THR A 14 -26.78 49.60 58.06
CA THR A 14 -27.37 48.38 58.63
C THR A 14 -27.14 47.16 57.71
N SER A 15 -27.28 45.98 58.31
CA SER A 15 -27.18 44.61 57.77
C SER A 15 -28.50 44.10 57.12
N THR A 16 -28.41 42.92 56.49
CA THR A 16 -29.44 41.96 56.01
C THR A 16 -29.80 42.08 54.51
N GLY A 17 -29.85 41.04 53.67
CA GLY A 17 -29.67 39.59 53.78
C GLY A 17 -30.30 38.91 52.53
N SER A 18 -29.83 37.70 52.21
CA SER A 18 -30.49 36.63 51.41
C SER A 18 -30.45 36.62 49.87
N GLU A 19 -30.33 35.38 49.37
CA GLU A 19 -30.04 34.88 48.04
C GLU A 19 -31.15 35.11 46.99
N SER A 20 -30.78 35.16 45.69
CA SER A 20 -31.60 34.48 44.67
C SER A 20 -30.82 34.15 43.40
N ASN A 21 -30.77 32.85 43.10
CA ASN A 21 -30.34 32.22 41.87
C ASN A 21 -31.37 32.52 40.76
N LYS A 22 -30.97 33.10 39.61
CA LYS A 22 -31.87 33.35 38.47
C LYS A 22 -31.38 32.69 37.18
N THR A 23 -32.10 31.63 36.78
CA THR A 23 -32.13 31.03 35.45
C THR A 23 -32.64 32.01 34.39
N ALA A 24 -31.89 32.21 33.31
CA ALA A 24 -32.27 33.10 32.21
C ALA A 24 -33.19 32.41 31.17
N HIS A 25 -34.49 32.73 31.19
CA HIS A 25 -35.41 32.40 30.10
C HIS A 25 -35.17 33.34 28.90
N THR A 26 -34.70 32.80 27.76
CA THR A 26 -34.56 33.56 26.51
C THR A 26 -35.91 33.74 25.80
N THR A 27 -36.22 34.98 25.42
CA THR A 27 -37.49 35.36 24.77
C THR A 27 -37.63 34.70 23.39
N LYS A 28 -38.87 34.48 22.92
CA LYS A 28 -39.17 33.92 21.58
C LYS A 28 -38.54 34.76 20.45
N ALA A 29 -38.50 36.08 20.65
CA ALA A 29 -37.83 37.03 19.74
C ALA A 29 -36.32 36.80 19.65
N GLU A 30 -35.65 36.55 20.79
CA GLU A 30 -34.22 36.27 20.84
C GLU A 30 -33.86 34.95 20.17
N ARG A 31 -34.68 33.91 20.36
CA ARG A 31 -34.52 32.63 19.64
C ARG A 31 -34.68 32.78 18.13
N HIS A 32 -35.66 33.56 17.68
CA HIS A 32 -35.85 33.84 16.26
C HIS A 32 -34.69 34.65 15.67
N ARG A 33 -34.16 35.63 16.41
CA ARG A 33 -32.98 36.42 16.04
C ARG A 33 -31.75 35.52 15.84
N ARG A 34 -31.45 34.66 16.82
CA ARG A 34 -30.34 33.69 16.74
C ARG A 34 -30.50 32.71 15.58
N LYS A 35 -31.71 32.20 15.33
CA LYS A 35 -31.97 31.30 14.20
C LYS A 35 -31.71 31.99 12.85
N LYS A 36 -32.12 33.25 12.72
CA LYS A 36 -31.89 34.06 11.49
C LYS A 36 -30.41 34.39 11.29
N GLU A 37 -29.69 34.67 12.38
CA GLU A 37 -28.25 34.93 12.37
C GLU A 37 -27.44 33.68 12.01
N ASN A 38 -27.78 32.53 12.61
CA ASN A 38 -27.18 31.23 12.27
C ASN A 38 -27.46 30.82 10.82
N ALA A 39 -28.67 31.06 10.30
CA ALA A 39 -29.00 30.79 8.91
C ALA A 39 -28.21 31.69 7.94
N LYS A 40 -28.02 32.97 8.27
CA LYS A 40 -27.16 33.88 7.49
C LYS A 40 -25.70 33.42 7.50
N LYS A 41 -25.19 33.01 8.66
CA LYS A 41 -23.83 32.49 8.82
C LYS A 41 -23.62 31.21 8.01
N ALA A 42 -24.55 30.26 8.08
CA ALA A 42 -24.52 29.03 7.29
C ALA A 42 -24.56 29.29 5.77
N LYS A 43 -25.37 30.25 5.31
CA LYS A 43 -25.44 30.63 3.90
C LYS A 43 -24.16 31.31 3.41
N ALA A 44 -23.54 32.15 4.23
CA ALA A 44 -22.25 32.77 3.93
C ALA A 44 -21.13 31.72 3.88
N GLU A 45 -21.12 30.78 4.83
CA GLU A 45 -20.16 29.66 4.88
C GLU A 45 -20.29 28.73 3.67
N ALA A 46 -21.53 28.47 3.21
CA ALA A 46 -21.80 27.70 1.99
C ALA A 46 -21.35 28.42 0.71
N ARG A 47 -21.52 29.75 0.65
CA ARG A 47 -21.05 30.54 -0.49
C ARG A 47 -19.53 30.58 -0.57
N LEU A 48 -18.87 30.82 0.56
CA LEU A 48 -17.40 30.75 0.66
C LEU A 48 -16.88 29.35 0.35
N LYS A 49 -17.62 28.29 0.73
CA LYS A 49 -17.30 26.91 0.36
C LYS A 49 -17.35 26.70 -1.16
N ALA A 50 -18.36 27.24 -1.84
CA ALA A 50 -18.50 27.14 -3.29
C ALA A 50 -17.45 27.98 -4.05
N GLU A 51 -17.15 29.20 -3.58
CA GLU A 51 -16.11 30.06 -4.15
C GLU A 51 -14.70 29.45 -4.01
N GLU A 52 -14.40 28.86 -2.84
CA GLU A 52 -13.14 28.18 -2.59
C GLU A 52 -13.00 26.87 -3.37
N GLU A 53 -14.11 26.14 -3.57
CA GLU A 53 -14.19 24.94 -4.40
C GLU A 53 -13.98 25.28 -5.89
N SER A 54 -14.59 26.36 -6.38
CA SER A 54 -14.33 26.88 -7.73
C SER A 54 -12.86 27.24 -7.92
N ARG A 55 -12.25 27.98 -6.99
CA ARG A 55 -10.84 28.40 -7.12
C ARG A 55 -9.86 27.24 -7.14
N LEU A 56 -10.09 26.21 -6.31
CA LEU A 56 -9.30 24.98 -6.32
C LEU A 56 -9.51 24.21 -7.63
N LEU A 57 -10.75 24.08 -8.12
CA LEU A 57 -11.03 23.47 -9.41
C LEU A 57 -10.35 24.22 -10.56
N ASP A 58 -10.31 25.56 -10.51
CA ASP A 58 -9.68 26.41 -11.54
C ASP A 58 -8.15 26.30 -11.53
N GLU A 59 -7.51 26.35 -10.35
CA GLU A 59 -6.05 26.16 -10.21
C GLU A 59 -5.61 24.74 -10.64
N MET A 60 -6.46 23.74 -10.44
CA MET A 60 -6.18 22.33 -10.78
C MET A 60 -6.54 21.98 -12.22
N ALA A 61 -7.57 22.59 -12.78
CA ALA A 61 -7.88 22.53 -14.21
C ALA A 61 -6.74 23.16 -15.04
N ALA A 62 -6.14 24.26 -14.56
CA ALA A 62 -4.98 24.87 -15.22
C ALA A 62 -3.76 23.92 -15.30
N LEU A 63 -3.53 23.10 -14.27
CA LEU A 63 -2.50 22.06 -14.28
C LEU A 63 -2.85 20.89 -15.22
N THR A 64 -4.14 20.59 -15.37
CA THR A 64 -4.67 19.53 -16.25
C THR A 64 -4.59 19.91 -17.72
N VAL A 65 -4.87 21.17 -18.07
CA VAL A 65 -4.73 21.71 -19.45
C VAL A 65 -3.27 21.69 -19.88
N LYS A 66 -2.34 22.00 -18.97
CA LYS A 66 -0.90 21.93 -19.23
C LYS A 66 -0.42 20.50 -19.49
N ALA A 67 -0.88 19.52 -18.69
CA ALA A 67 -0.57 18.11 -18.90
C ALA A 67 -1.16 17.55 -20.21
N LYS A 68 -2.39 17.94 -20.56
CA LYS A 68 -3.06 17.52 -21.80
C LYS A 68 -2.37 18.07 -23.07
N ALA A 69 -1.90 19.32 -23.02
CA ALA A 69 -1.13 19.93 -24.11
C ALA A 69 0.25 19.25 -24.32
N GLU A 70 0.86 18.72 -23.24
CA GLU A 70 2.11 17.96 -23.31
C GLU A 70 1.89 16.52 -23.83
N GLN A 71 0.70 15.95 -23.61
CA GLN A 71 0.31 14.61 -24.06
C GLN A 71 -0.14 14.56 -25.53
N GLU A 72 -0.85 15.57 -26.04
CA GLU A 72 -1.26 15.65 -27.45
C GLU A 72 -0.07 15.75 -28.42
N ALA A 73 1.12 16.13 -27.92
CA ALA A 73 2.39 16.10 -28.64
C ALA A 73 3.02 14.68 -28.75
N ARG A 74 2.50 13.68 -28.04
CA ARG A 74 2.99 12.28 -28.04
C ARG A 74 1.80 11.34 -28.30
N LYS A 75 1.57 10.95 -29.55
CA LYS A 75 0.50 9.97 -29.89
C LYS A 75 0.92 8.53 -29.55
N PRO A 76 0.05 7.76 -28.90
CA PRO A 76 -0.09 6.34 -29.20
C PRO A 76 -1.54 5.92 -29.48
N THR A 77 -1.66 4.86 -30.26
CA THR A 77 -2.84 4.21 -30.84
C THR A 77 -3.66 3.42 -29.82
N GLU A 78 -4.98 3.49 -29.94
CA GLU A 78 -5.97 2.81 -29.09
C GLU A 78 -6.07 1.31 -29.41
N GLN A 79 -6.05 0.47 -28.36
CA GLN A 79 -6.55 -0.91 -28.45
C GLN A 79 -7.23 -1.27 -27.13
N SER A 80 -8.53 -1.57 -27.21
CA SER A 80 -9.36 -1.95 -26.07
C SER A 80 -9.23 -3.44 -25.78
N CYS A 81 -9.03 -3.84 -24.52
CA CYS A 81 -9.24 -5.20 -24.06
C CYS A 81 -10.31 -5.25 -22.96
N ALA A 82 -11.17 -6.26 -23.04
CA ALA A 82 -12.33 -6.46 -22.19
C ALA A 82 -11.96 -7.15 -20.87
N ALA A 83 -12.64 -6.77 -19.80
CA ALA A 83 -12.53 -7.34 -18.47
C ALA A 83 -13.01 -8.81 -18.45
N THR A 84 -12.20 -9.70 -17.89
CA THR A 84 -12.61 -11.08 -17.57
C THR A 84 -12.54 -11.32 -16.07
N ASP A 85 -13.65 -11.77 -15.51
CA ASP A 85 -13.78 -12.21 -14.12
C ASP A 85 -12.77 -13.32 -13.81
N LEU A 86 -11.85 -13.04 -12.88
CA LEU A 86 -10.82 -13.98 -12.46
C LEU A 86 -11.37 -14.90 -11.36
N ASN A 87 -11.60 -16.16 -11.75
CA ASN A 87 -12.09 -17.25 -10.90
C ASN A 87 -11.21 -17.47 -9.66
N ASN A 88 -11.84 -17.81 -8.54
CA ASN A 88 -11.17 -18.48 -7.41
C ASN A 88 -10.55 -19.78 -7.93
N GLY A 89 -9.21 -19.83 -8.02
CA GLY A 89 -8.47 -20.98 -8.52
C GLY A 89 -8.83 -22.27 -7.79
N SER A 90 -9.65 -23.10 -8.43
CA SER A 90 -9.87 -24.49 -8.04
C SER A 90 -8.56 -25.25 -8.22
N THR A 91 -8.14 -26.02 -7.22
CA THR A 91 -6.93 -26.85 -7.28
C THR A 91 -7.16 -28.06 -8.20
N THR A 92 -7.21 -27.84 -9.51
CA THR A 92 -7.32 -28.91 -10.51
C THR A 92 -5.96 -29.22 -11.14
N GLN A 93 -5.83 -30.44 -11.67
CA GLN A 93 -4.65 -30.91 -12.38
C GLN A 93 -4.29 -30.02 -13.59
N ASP A 94 -5.27 -29.27 -14.10
CA ASP A 94 -5.14 -28.31 -15.21
C ASP A 94 -4.30 -27.07 -14.87
N ASN A 95 -4.06 -26.79 -13.57
CA ASN A 95 -3.30 -25.63 -13.10
C ASN A 95 -1.80 -25.92 -12.85
N ILE A 96 -1.32 -27.11 -13.23
CA ILE A 96 0.10 -27.46 -13.19
C ILE A 96 0.80 -26.76 -14.36
N PRO A 97 1.80 -25.89 -14.10
CA PRO A 97 2.45 -25.13 -15.16
C PRO A 97 3.27 -26.06 -16.07
N PHE A 98 3.27 -25.76 -17.36
CA PHE A 98 4.16 -26.42 -18.31
C PHE A 98 5.61 -26.00 -18.04
N LEU A 99 6.48 -26.98 -17.77
CA LEU A 99 7.85 -26.72 -17.38
C LEU A 99 8.80 -26.73 -18.58
N SER A 100 9.79 -25.85 -18.57
CA SER A 100 10.95 -25.96 -19.46
C SER A 100 11.62 -27.33 -19.26
N PRO A 101 12.00 -28.03 -20.35
CA PRO A 101 12.76 -29.27 -20.24
C PRO A 101 14.03 -29.07 -19.39
N GLY A 102 14.36 -30.03 -18.53
CA GLY A 102 15.62 -30.05 -17.79
C GLY A 102 15.58 -29.51 -16.35
N LEU A 103 14.42 -29.06 -15.84
CA LEU A 103 14.30 -28.74 -14.42
C LEU A 103 14.49 -29.98 -13.54
N LEU A 104 15.13 -29.79 -12.39
CA LEU A 104 15.39 -30.84 -11.39
C LEU A 104 14.15 -31.22 -10.57
N PHE A 105 13.00 -30.62 -10.88
CA PHE A 105 11.74 -30.83 -10.20
C PHE A 105 10.56 -30.78 -11.16
N LYS A 106 9.43 -31.31 -10.70
CA LYS A 106 8.11 -31.19 -11.34
C LYS A 106 7.11 -30.62 -10.36
N PHE A 107 6.04 -29.99 -10.86
CA PHE A 107 4.91 -29.62 -10.03
C PHE A 107 3.89 -30.77 -9.96
N ASP A 108 3.37 -31.02 -8.76
CA ASP A 108 2.38 -32.05 -8.49
C ASP A 108 1.49 -31.63 -7.30
N LEU A 109 0.43 -32.38 -7.02
CA LEU A 109 -0.40 -32.10 -5.85
C LEU A 109 0.35 -32.40 -4.55
N SER A 110 0.38 -31.42 -3.63
CA SER A 110 0.98 -31.60 -2.31
C SER A 110 -0.06 -32.10 -1.31
N THR A 111 0.01 -33.39 -0.98
CA THR A 111 -0.92 -34.01 -0.03
C THR A 111 -0.69 -33.54 1.42
N GLU A 112 0.55 -33.24 1.79
CA GLU A 112 0.89 -32.82 3.15
C GLU A 112 0.63 -31.32 3.39
N LYS A 113 0.94 -30.47 2.40
CA LYS A 113 0.89 -29.01 2.53
C LYS A 113 -0.34 -28.40 1.86
N GLY A 114 -1.03 -29.16 1.03
CA GLY A 114 -2.15 -28.69 0.22
C GLY A 114 -1.67 -27.99 -1.06
N GLY A 115 -2.59 -27.80 -2.00
CA GLY A 115 -2.29 -27.09 -3.24
C GLY A 115 -1.31 -27.83 -4.15
N ILE A 116 -0.56 -27.05 -4.93
CA ILE A 116 0.48 -27.53 -5.84
C ILE A 116 1.84 -27.33 -5.15
N GLY A 117 2.68 -28.36 -5.16
CA GLY A 117 4.06 -28.32 -4.67
C GLY A 117 5.05 -28.73 -5.74
N ALA A 118 6.32 -28.36 -5.57
CA ALA A 118 7.41 -28.80 -6.43
C ALA A 118 8.09 -30.04 -5.83
N PHE A 119 8.38 -31.05 -6.63
CA PHE A 119 8.96 -32.31 -6.18
C PHE A 119 10.18 -32.68 -7.03
N ALA A 120 11.27 -33.05 -6.36
CA ALA A 120 12.51 -33.44 -7.03
C ALA A 120 12.28 -34.65 -7.94
N VAL A 121 12.71 -34.58 -9.21
CA VAL A 121 12.58 -35.71 -10.15
C VAL A 121 13.76 -36.68 -10.09
N GLN A 122 14.83 -36.30 -9.37
CA GLN A 122 16.01 -37.11 -9.12
C GLN A 122 16.63 -36.74 -7.76
N ASN A 123 17.67 -37.46 -7.34
CA ASN A 123 18.46 -37.04 -6.18
C ASN A 123 19.24 -35.77 -6.52
N ILE A 124 19.21 -34.78 -5.64
CA ILE A 124 19.88 -33.48 -5.80
C ILE A 124 20.89 -33.32 -4.68
N LYS A 125 22.10 -32.88 -5.02
CA LYS A 125 23.17 -32.68 -4.04
C LYS A 125 23.05 -31.32 -3.37
N ASN A 126 23.58 -31.23 -2.16
CA ASN A 126 23.72 -29.96 -1.47
C ASN A 126 24.38 -28.90 -2.37
N SER A 127 23.94 -27.66 -2.26
CA SER A 127 24.37 -26.50 -3.04
C SER A 127 24.08 -26.52 -4.54
N THR A 128 23.44 -27.57 -5.07
CA THR A 128 23.03 -27.59 -6.49
C THR A 128 22.00 -26.49 -6.77
N GLU A 129 22.20 -25.73 -7.85
CA GLU A 129 21.25 -24.74 -8.34
C GLU A 129 19.97 -25.43 -8.83
N ILE A 130 18.83 -24.99 -8.29
CA ILE A 130 17.50 -25.57 -8.53
C ILE A 130 16.74 -24.78 -9.57
N LEU A 131 16.78 -23.45 -9.45
CA LEU A 131 16.01 -22.53 -10.26
C LEU A 131 16.69 -21.15 -10.27
N VAL A 132 16.88 -20.61 -11.47
CA VAL A 132 17.19 -19.20 -11.70
C VAL A 132 16.04 -18.63 -12.51
N GLU A 133 15.30 -17.67 -11.95
CA GLU A 133 14.07 -17.15 -12.55
C GLU A 133 14.11 -15.63 -12.65
N GLU A 134 13.80 -15.09 -13.83
CA GLU A 134 13.50 -13.67 -13.99
C GLU A 134 12.04 -13.39 -13.61
N ALA A 135 11.80 -12.29 -12.89
CA ALA A 135 10.47 -11.94 -12.40
C ALA A 135 9.48 -11.73 -13.56
N ILE A 136 8.33 -12.41 -13.53
CA ILE A 136 7.24 -12.16 -14.49
C ILE A 136 6.66 -10.75 -14.35
N MET A 137 6.73 -10.18 -13.14
CA MET A 137 6.52 -8.75 -12.88
C MET A 137 7.62 -8.24 -11.96
N LYS A 138 8.45 -7.31 -12.44
CA LYS A 138 9.56 -6.77 -11.63
C LYS A 138 9.06 -5.95 -10.43
N GLY A 139 9.94 -5.82 -9.45
CA GLY A 139 9.63 -5.23 -8.16
C GLY A 139 9.31 -3.73 -8.22
N THR A 140 8.18 -3.35 -7.65
CA THR A 140 7.80 -1.94 -7.40
C THR A 140 6.91 -1.85 -6.16
N ASN A 141 6.89 -0.69 -5.49
CA ASN A 141 5.95 -0.41 -4.39
C ASN A 141 4.68 0.31 -4.84
N GLU A 142 4.60 0.66 -6.11
CA GLU A 142 3.61 1.60 -6.62
C GLU A 142 2.39 0.84 -7.18
N HIS A 143 1.25 0.92 -6.49
CA HIS A 143 0.05 0.14 -6.84
C HIS A 143 -0.41 0.33 -8.30
N ILE A 144 -0.53 1.57 -8.74
CA ILE A 144 -0.93 1.90 -10.13
C ILE A 144 0.10 1.36 -11.14
N CYS A 145 1.38 1.41 -10.80
CA CYS A 145 2.44 0.85 -11.65
C CYS A 145 2.29 -0.67 -11.77
N LYS A 146 1.98 -1.39 -10.69
CA LYS A 146 1.76 -2.85 -10.73
C LYS A 146 0.61 -3.23 -11.67
N GLU A 147 -0.49 -2.50 -11.61
CA GLU A 147 -1.65 -2.73 -12.47
C GLU A 147 -1.32 -2.46 -13.95
N ALA A 148 -0.58 -1.38 -14.24
CA ALA A 148 -0.10 -1.08 -15.58
C ALA A 148 0.88 -2.14 -16.10
N LEU A 149 1.81 -2.60 -15.25
CA LEU A 149 2.75 -3.68 -15.59
C LEU A 149 2.02 -4.97 -15.94
N PHE A 150 0.96 -5.31 -15.19
CA PHE A 150 0.12 -6.46 -15.50
C PHE A 150 -0.64 -6.29 -16.83
N SER A 151 -1.16 -5.08 -17.10
CA SER A 151 -1.93 -4.80 -18.32
C SER A 151 -1.15 -5.02 -19.62
N VAL A 152 0.17 -4.80 -19.59
CA VAL A 152 1.07 -4.94 -20.75
C VAL A 152 1.69 -6.32 -20.89
N LEU A 153 1.41 -7.26 -19.97
CA LEU A 153 1.82 -8.66 -20.14
C LEU A 153 1.09 -9.28 -21.35
N SER A 154 1.71 -10.28 -21.97
CA SER A 154 1.02 -11.12 -22.94
C SER A 154 -0.15 -11.86 -22.28
N GLU A 155 -1.18 -12.21 -23.05
CA GLU A 155 -2.35 -12.95 -22.53
C GLU A 155 -1.95 -14.30 -21.91
N GLU A 156 -0.90 -14.92 -22.44
CA GLU A 156 -0.31 -16.12 -21.86
C GLU A 156 0.27 -15.85 -20.46
N LYS A 157 1.08 -14.79 -20.30
CA LYS A 157 1.63 -14.40 -19.00
C LYS A 157 0.54 -13.97 -18.01
N LYS A 158 -0.47 -13.23 -18.46
CA LYS A 158 -1.64 -12.88 -17.62
C LYS A 158 -2.32 -14.13 -17.10
N THR A 159 -2.59 -15.11 -17.98
CA THR A 159 -3.21 -16.39 -17.61
C THR A 159 -2.40 -17.11 -16.52
N ARG A 160 -1.07 -17.11 -16.64
CA ARG A 160 -0.20 -17.77 -15.65
C ARG A 160 -0.14 -17.04 -14.32
N VAL A 161 -0.16 -15.70 -14.33
CA VAL A 161 -0.25 -14.88 -13.10
C VAL A 161 -1.58 -15.11 -12.38
N VAL A 162 -2.71 -15.09 -13.09
CA VAL A 162 -4.03 -15.24 -12.46
C VAL A 162 -4.32 -16.67 -11.99
N ALA A 163 -3.57 -17.66 -12.49
CA ALA A 163 -3.61 -19.03 -12.02
C ALA A 163 -2.86 -19.25 -10.69
N LEU A 164 -2.12 -18.24 -10.18
CA LEU A 164 -1.49 -18.30 -8.87
C LEU A 164 -2.53 -18.17 -7.75
N GLN A 165 -2.13 -18.56 -6.53
CA GLN A 165 -3.00 -18.45 -5.36
C GLN A 165 -3.45 -17.01 -5.17
N SER A 166 -4.73 -16.80 -4.91
CA SER A 166 -5.29 -15.48 -4.63
C SER A 166 -5.84 -15.46 -3.21
N LEU A 167 -5.49 -14.43 -2.43
CA LEU A 167 -6.02 -14.24 -1.10
C LEU A 167 -6.24 -12.75 -0.82
N CYS A 168 -7.41 -12.42 -0.27
CA CYS A 168 -7.68 -11.09 0.22
C CYS A 168 -7.30 -11.00 1.70
N SER A 169 -6.24 -10.25 2.01
CA SER A 169 -5.84 -9.93 3.39
C SER A 169 -6.44 -8.61 3.90
N CYS A 170 -7.22 -7.90 3.09
CA CYS A 170 -7.75 -6.60 3.48
C CYS A 170 -8.82 -6.74 4.58
N LYS A 171 -8.72 -5.90 5.61
CA LYS A 171 -9.67 -5.86 6.74
C LYS A 171 -10.91 -5.01 6.42
N VAL A 172 -11.04 -4.51 5.18
CA VAL A 172 -12.10 -3.59 4.73
C VAL A 172 -13.25 -4.37 4.11
N LYS A 173 -14.50 -4.01 4.44
CA LYS A 173 -15.72 -4.61 3.88
C LYS A 173 -16.69 -3.51 3.38
N PRO A 174 -17.14 -3.54 2.11
CA PRO A 174 -16.71 -4.46 1.05
C PRO A 174 -15.22 -4.28 0.69
N CYS A 175 -14.60 -5.34 0.18
CA CYS A 175 -13.21 -5.27 -0.30
C CYS A 175 -13.11 -4.26 -1.44
N THR A 176 -12.10 -3.41 -1.41
CA THR A 176 -11.80 -2.44 -2.49
C THR A 176 -10.53 -2.80 -3.26
N GLU A 177 -9.83 -3.88 -2.90
CA GLU A 177 -8.62 -4.31 -3.58
C GLU A 177 -8.93 -5.00 -4.91
N THR A 178 -7.96 -4.91 -5.83
CA THR A 178 -8.06 -5.52 -7.16
C THR A 178 -7.77 -7.02 -7.10
N PRO A 179 -8.27 -7.83 -8.06
CA PRO A 179 -7.91 -9.24 -8.16
C PRO A 179 -6.40 -9.49 -8.24
N LEU A 180 -5.68 -8.64 -8.99
CA LEU A 180 -4.23 -8.70 -9.08
C LEU A 180 -3.57 -8.48 -7.71
N THR A 181 -4.07 -7.55 -6.90
CA THR A 181 -3.52 -7.30 -5.57
C THR A 181 -3.65 -8.53 -4.68
N HIS A 182 -4.75 -9.27 -4.76
CA HIS A 182 -4.91 -10.53 -4.01
C HIS A 182 -3.89 -11.60 -4.42
N VAL A 183 -3.50 -11.65 -5.70
CA VAL A 183 -2.43 -12.54 -6.18
C VAL A 183 -1.09 -12.04 -5.67
N LEU A 184 -0.75 -10.77 -5.87
CA LEU A 184 0.56 -10.24 -5.51
C LEU A 184 0.83 -10.35 -4.01
N GLU A 185 -0.19 -10.18 -3.17
CA GLU A 185 -0.10 -10.18 -1.71
C GLU A 185 0.48 -11.47 -1.11
N VAL A 186 0.23 -12.62 -1.75
CA VAL A 186 0.66 -13.94 -1.24
C VAL A 186 1.69 -14.65 -2.10
N ASN A 187 2.05 -14.10 -3.26
CA ASN A 187 3.01 -14.72 -4.18
C ASN A 187 4.28 -13.88 -4.44
N SER A 188 4.30 -12.61 -4.00
CA SER A 188 5.44 -11.72 -4.28
C SER A 188 6.61 -11.98 -3.34
N TYR A 189 7.82 -11.86 -3.88
CA TYR A 189 9.07 -11.90 -3.13
C TYR A 189 9.62 -10.48 -2.95
N GLU A 190 10.02 -10.16 -1.73
CA GLU A 190 10.67 -8.86 -1.45
C GLU A 190 12.02 -8.75 -2.17
N THR A 191 12.20 -7.64 -2.89
CA THR A 191 13.44 -7.27 -3.59
C THR A 191 13.82 -5.83 -3.23
N PRO A 192 15.06 -5.37 -3.48
CA PRO A 192 15.45 -3.97 -3.24
C PRO A 192 14.57 -2.93 -3.96
N SER A 193 14.00 -3.28 -5.11
CA SER A 193 13.10 -2.40 -5.89
C SER A 193 11.64 -2.46 -5.42
N GLY A 194 11.31 -3.39 -4.51
CA GLY A 194 9.97 -3.69 -4.03
C GLY A 194 9.50 -5.12 -4.34
N PRO A 195 8.27 -5.50 -3.96
CA PRO A 195 7.75 -6.85 -4.17
C PRO A 195 7.66 -7.20 -5.66
N ALA A 196 8.33 -8.28 -6.06
CA ALA A 196 8.35 -8.82 -7.42
C ALA A 196 7.62 -10.16 -7.49
N LEU A 197 6.94 -10.42 -8.60
CA LEU A 197 6.24 -11.69 -8.84
C LEU A 197 7.09 -12.61 -9.71
N TYR A 198 7.08 -13.89 -9.36
CA TYR A 198 7.76 -14.97 -10.06
C TYR A 198 6.75 -16.09 -10.30
N GLU A 199 6.83 -16.78 -11.43
CA GLU A 199 5.80 -17.73 -11.83
C GLU A 199 6.00 -19.10 -11.18
N LEU A 200 7.21 -19.66 -11.30
CA LEU A 200 7.53 -20.97 -10.77
C LEU A 200 7.84 -20.87 -9.29
N ALA A 201 8.62 -19.86 -8.88
CA ALA A 201 8.99 -19.69 -7.48
C ALA A 201 7.78 -19.54 -6.55
N ALA A 202 6.73 -18.82 -6.98
CA ALA A 202 5.51 -18.63 -6.22
C ALA A 202 4.77 -19.95 -5.88
N ARG A 203 5.11 -21.05 -6.56
CA ARG A 203 4.49 -22.37 -6.36
C ARG A 203 5.30 -23.27 -5.42
N PHE A 204 6.46 -22.83 -4.93
CA PHE A 204 7.16 -23.58 -3.89
C PHE A 204 6.41 -23.46 -2.56
N ASN A 205 6.06 -24.59 -1.97
CA ASN A 205 5.38 -24.62 -0.69
C ASN A 205 6.28 -24.22 0.48
N HIS A 206 5.65 -23.86 1.59
CA HIS A 206 6.36 -23.46 2.80
C HIS A 206 6.84 -24.63 3.66
N ASP A 207 8.08 -24.55 4.15
CA ASP A 207 8.51 -25.17 5.41
C ASP A 207 9.28 -24.16 6.28
N CYS A 208 9.11 -24.24 7.61
CA CYS A 208 9.80 -23.33 8.54
C CYS A 208 11.33 -23.52 8.53
N LEU A 209 11.80 -24.73 8.23
CA LEU A 209 13.21 -25.02 7.95
C LEU A 209 13.25 -25.71 6.57
N PRO A 210 13.38 -24.93 5.49
CA PRO A 210 13.26 -25.44 4.13
C PRO A 210 14.45 -26.29 3.72
N ASN A 211 14.30 -27.04 2.63
CA ASN A 211 15.40 -27.79 2.00
C ASN A 211 16.06 -27.03 0.83
N ILE A 212 15.50 -25.91 0.38
CA ILE A 212 16.13 -25.00 -0.58
C ILE A 212 16.31 -23.59 0.02
N ALA A 213 17.43 -22.96 -0.31
CA ALA A 213 17.79 -21.61 0.12
C ALA A 213 17.62 -20.63 -1.05
N ARG A 214 17.20 -19.39 -0.74
CA ARG A 214 16.92 -18.36 -1.76
C ARG A 214 17.90 -17.20 -1.72
N GLY A 215 18.22 -16.64 -2.88
CA GLY A 215 19.03 -15.45 -3.04
C GLY A 215 18.66 -14.69 -4.30
N PHE A 216 19.41 -13.62 -4.58
CA PHE A 216 19.26 -12.85 -5.81
C PHE A 216 20.59 -12.72 -6.52
N SER A 217 20.54 -12.78 -7.85
CA SER A 217 21.69 -12.45 -8.69
C SER A 217 21.97 -10.96 -8.68
N LYS A 218 23.13 -10.56 -9.23
CA LYS A 218 23.47 -9.16 -9.43
C LYS A 218 22.49 -8.44 -10.37
N GLU A 219 21.95 -9.16 -11.33
CA GLU A 219 20.95 -8.72 -12.32
C GLU A 219 19.51 -8.73 -11.76
N GLY A 220 19.31 -9.24 -10.53
CA GLY A 220 18.01 -9.30 -9.87
C GLY A 220 17.19 -10.55 -10.16
N PHE A 221 17.80 -11.61 -10.72
CA PHE A 221 17.14 -12.91 -10.86
C PHE A 221 16.99 -13.58 -9.49
N LEU A 222 15.87 -14.27 -9.26
CA LEU A 222 15.67 -15.08 -8.07
C LEU A 222 16.38 -16.41 -8.26
N ILE A 223 17.23 -16.78 -7.30
CA ILE A 223 18.02 -18.01 -7.33
C ILE A 223 17.60 -18.89 -6.15
N PHE A 224 17.36 -20.18 -6.43
CA PHE A 224 17.24 -21.21 -5.41
C PHE A 224 18.37 -22.24 -5.57
N CYS A 225 19.01 -22.60 -4.46
CA CYS A 225 19.93 -23.74 -4.40
C CYS A 225 19.48 -24.71 -3.31
N ALA A 226 19.84 -26.00 -3.47
CA ALA A 226 19.65 -27.00 -2.44
C ALA A 226 20.44 -26.62 -1.18
N GLY A 227 19.78 -26.57 -0.02
CA GLY A 227 20.41 -26.32 1.27
C GLY A 227 20.94 -27.58 1.96
N ARG A 228 20.66 -28.75 1.37
CA ARG A 228 21.17 -30.08 1.75
C ARG A 228 21.00 -31.06 0.59
N ASP A 229 21.46 -32.30 0.74
CA ASP A 229 21.08 -33.38 -0.16
C ASP A 229 19.54 -33.61 -0.09
N ILE A 230 18.90 -33.72 -1.25
CA ILE A 230 17.45 -33.89 -1.44
C ILE A 230 17.23 -35.19 -2.22
N LYS A 231 16.30 -36.02 -1.77
CA LYS A 231 16.00 -37.30 -2.45
C LYS A 231 15.00 -37.10 -3.59
N GLN A 232 15.07 -37.96 -4.60
CA GLN A 232 14.01 -38.07 -5.61
C GLN A 232 12.64 -38.24 -4.94
N GLY A 233 11.64 -37.49 -5.42
CA GLY A 233 10.28 -37.47 -4.90
C GLY A 233 10.07 -36.59 -3.67
N GLU A 234 11.14 -36.01 -3.10
CA GLU A 234 11.01 -35.08 -1.98
C GLU A 234 10.48 -33.72 -2.45
N GLU A 235 9.58 -33.11 -1.68
CA GLU A 235 9.03 -31.78 -1.97
C GLU A 235 10.08 -30.68 -1.72
N LEU A 236 10.31 -29.82 -2.70
CA LEU A 236 11.13 -28.63 -2.57
C LEU A 236 10.33 -27.52 -1.88
N THR A 237 10.88 -26.98 -0.80
CA THR A 237 10.15 -26.06 0.09
C THR A 237 10.99 -24.84 0.42
N VAL A 238 10.33 -23.70 0.62
CA VAL A 238 10.96 -22.41 0.94
C VAL A 238 10.46 -21.87 2.28
N ASN A 239 11.17 -20.90 2.87
CA ASN A 239 10.66 -20.18 4.04
C ASN A 239 9.95 -18.89 3.60
N TYR A 240 8.63 -18.79 3.81
CA TYR A 240 7.83 -17.61 3.46
C TYR A 240 8.05 -16.43 4.41
N THR A 241 8.26 -16.70 5.70
CA THR A 241 8.18 -15.66 6.73
C THR A 241 9.54 -15.05 7.03
N MET A 242 10.60 -15.85 6.95
CA MET A 242 11.92 -15.52 7.50
C MET A 242 11.86 -15.08 8.98
N ILE A 243 10.83 -15.52 9.72
CA ILE A 243 10.61 -15.16 11.14
C ILE A 243 11.18 -16.28 12.04
N PRO A 244 12.14 -15.99 12.91
CA PRO A 244 12.59 -16.91 13.96
C PRO A 244 11.57 -16.97 15.11
N GLY A 245 11.83 -17.85 16.08
CA GLY A 245 11.07 -17.94 17.32
C GLY A 245 10.24 -19.21 17.42
N SER A 246 9.17 -19.15 18.22
CA SER A 246 8.35 -20.31 18.56
C SER A 246 7.43 -20.77 17.43
N THR A 247 6.95 -22.02 17.51
CA THR A 247 5.91 -22.54 16.60
C THR A 247 4.65 -21.67 16.61
N LYS A 248 4.25 -21.14 17.78
CA LYS A 248 3.10 -20.23 17.90
C LYS A 248 3.32 -18.94 17.11
N THR A 249 4.50 -18.32 17.24
CA THR A 249 4.87 -17.09 16.53
C THR A 249 4.82 -17.29 15.01
N ARG A 250 5.49 -18.33 14.51
CA ARG A 250 5.55 -18.61 13.07
C ARG A 250 4.18 -18.94 12.48
N ARG A 251 3.39 -19.78 13.16
CA ARG A 251 2.01 -20.10 12.74
C ARG A 251 1.08 -18.90 12.79
N GLY A 252 1.21 -18.03 13.79
CA GLY A 252 0.40 -16.81 13.90
C GLY A 252 0.59 -15.92 12.68
N TYR A 253 1.84 -15.69 12.26
CA TYR A 253 2.13 -14.91 11.06
C TYR A 253 1.62 -15.59 9.78
N LEU A 254 1.86 -16.89 9.62
CA LEU A 254 1.39 -17.63 8.43
C LEU A 254 -0.12 -17.63 8.31
N LEU A 255 -0.84 -17.76 9.42
CA LEU A 255 -2.29 -17.70 9.43
C LEU A 255 -2.80 -16.30 9.09
N GLU A 256 -2.19 -15.24 9.64
CA GLU A 256 -2.60 -13.86 9.32
C GLU A 256 -2.32 -13.48 7.86
N LYS A 257 -1.16 -13.89 7.31
CA LYS A 257 -0.70 -13.45 5.98
C LYS A 257 -1.14 -14.37 4.84
N PHE A 258 -1.15 -15.69 5.06
CA PHE A 258 -1.35 -16.70 4.02
C PHE A 258 -2.55 -17.64 4.28
N ASP A 259 -3.29 -17.41 5.37
CA ASP A 259 -4.50 -18.17 5.74
C ASP A 259 -4.31 -19.70 5.79
N PHE A 260 -3.15 -20.16 6.27
CA PHE A 260 -2.93 -21.59 6.51
C PHE A 260 -2.16 -21.88 7.81
N LEU A 261 -2.38 -23.10 8.33
CA LEU A 261 -1.67 -23.61 9.50
C LEU A 261 -0.53 -24.54 9.07
N CYS A 262 0.72 -24.12 9.29
CA CYS A 262 1.88 -24.93 8.93
C CYS A 262 1.96 -26.27 9.69
N LYS A 263 2.16 -27.35 8.94
CA LYS A 263 2.28 -28.74 9.42
C LYS A 263 3.68 -29.33 9.20
N CYS A 264 4.70 -28.50 8.97
CA CYS A 264 6.08 -28.95 8.80
C CYS A 264 6.59 -29.70 10.04
N HIS A 265 7.70 -30.43 9.88
CA HIS A 265 8.35 -31.16 10.97
C HIS A 265 8.60 -30.28 12.21
N GLY A 266 9.12 -29.06 12.02
CA GLY A 266 9.36 -28.12 13.10
C GLY A 266 8.10 -27.72 13.86
N CYS A 267 7.00 -27.50 13.16
CA CYS A 267 5.73 -27.11 13.75
C CYS A 267 4.98 -28.30 14.39
N LYS A 268 5.15 -29.53 13.89
CA LYS A 268 4.63 -30.75 14.52
C LYS A 268 5.32 -31.04 15.86
N ASN A 269 6.62 -30.76 15.95
CA ASN A 269 7.44 -31.03 17.14
C ASN A 269 7.67 -29.81 18.05
N ASN A 270 6.90 -28.72 17.86
CA ASN A 270 7.00 -27.49 18.64
C ASN A 270 8.41 -26.88 18.72
N MET A 271 9.21 -27.03 17.66
CA MET A 271 10.58 -26.53 17.61
C MET A 271 10.61 -24.99 17.66
N VAL A 272 11.65 -24.48 18.32
CA VAL A 272 12.03 -23.06 18.31
C VAL A 272 13.21 -22.89 17.36
N TYR A 273 13.10 -21.95 16.43
CA TYR A 273 14.17 -21.66 15.47
C TYR A 273 14.83 -20.32 15.81
N THR A 274 16.16 -20.30 15.76
CA THR A 274 16.95 -19.09 15.95
C THR A 274 17.11 -18.32 14.64
N GLU A 275 17.65 -17.11 14.70
CA GLU A 275 18.05 -16.37 13.49
C GLU A 275 19.06 -17.16 12.65
N SER A 276 19.99 -17.89 13.28
CA SER A 276 20.96 -18.74 12.60
C SER A 276 20.30 -19.89 11.83
N ASP A 277 19.21 -20.45 12.36
CA ASP A 277 18.45 -21.48 11.64
C ASP A 277 17.76 -20.92 10.40
N ILE A 278 17.14 -19.75 10.54
CA ILE A 278 16.47 -19.08 9.42
C ILE A 278 17.48 -18.60 8.37
N ALA A 279 18.68 -18.19 8.77
CA ALA A 279 19.74 -17.76 7.86
C ALA A 279 20.14 -18.84 6.85
N LYS A 280 19.99 -20.14 7.20
CA LYS A 280 20.26 -21.27 6.29
C LYS A 280 19.32 -21.29 5.07
N ALA A 281 18.16 -20.63 5.15
CA ALA A 281 17.22 -20.49 4.04
C ALA A 281 17.59 -19.33 3.09
N LYS A 282 18.71 -18.62 3.34
CA LYS A 282 19.19 -17.50 2.53
C LYS A 282 20.54 -17.85 1.92
N LEU A 283 20.68 -17.57 0.64
CA LEU A 283 21.97 -17.55 -0.03
C LEU A 283 22.69 -16.22 0.28
N PRO A 284 24.01 -16.13 0.02
CA PRO A 284 24.73 -14.87 0.06
C PRO A 284 24.12 -13.81 -0.87
N GLU A 285 24.44 -12.54 -0.63
CA GLU A 285 24.03 -11.47 -1.55
C GLU A 285 24.76 -11.60 -2.89
N ARG A 286 24.04 -11.31 -4.00
CA ARG A 286 24.58 -11.23 -5.37
C ARG A 286 25.24 -12.55 -5.82
N VAL A 287 24.46 -13.62 -5.80
CA VAL A 287 24.90 -14.94 -6.27
C VAL A 287 25.08 -14.91 -7.79
N GLU A 288 26.24 -15.35 -8.28
CA GLU A 288 26.43 -15.56 -9.72
C GLU A 288 25.73 -16.86 -10.12
N PRO A 289 24.74 -16.82 -11.03
CA PRO A 289 23.99 -18.01 -11.41
C PRO A 289 24.86 -18.95 -12.27
N GLU A 290 24.72 -20.25 -12.05
CA GLU A 290 25.42 -21.28 -12.83
C GLU A 290 24.69 -21.57 -14.15
N THR A 291 23.37 -21.38 -14.17
CA THR A 291 22.50 -21.59 -15.33
C THR A 291 21.78 -20.30 -15.76
N PRO A 292 21.40 -20.18 -17.05
CA PRO A 292 20.63 -19.03 -17.50
C PRO A 292 19.28 -18.92 -16.80
N ALA A 293 18.89 -17.69 -16.46
CA ALA A 293 17.56 -17.42 -15.94
C ALA A 293 16.49 -17.87 -16.93
N ILE A 294 15.46 -18.55 -16.44
CA ILE A 294 14.23 -18.82 -17.20
C ILE A 294 13.30 -17.61 -17.14
N GLY A 295 12.32 -17.57 -18.05
CA GLY A 295 11.29 -16.52 -18.05
C GLY A 295 11.78 -15.15 -18.50
N ARG A 296 12.94 -15.08 -19.18
CA ARG A 296 13.55 -13.82 -19.59
C ARG A 296 12.60 -12.99 -20.45
N TYR A 297 12.66 -11.68 -20.26
CA TYR A 297 11.93 -10.74 -21.12
C TYR A 297 12.50 -10.81 -22.53
N THR A 298 11.59 -10.87 -23.51
CA THR A 298 11.92 -10.49 -24.88
C THR A 298 12.23 -8.99 -24.95
N SER A 299 12.86 -8.54 -26.05
CA SER A 299 13.13 -7.11 -26.27
C SER A 299 11.85 -6.28 -26.24
N GLU A 300 10.76 -6.82 -26.78
CA GLU A 300 9.44 -6.19 -26.85
C GLU A 300 8.82 -6.06 -25.45
N GLU A 301 8.87 -7.13 -24.65
CA GLU A 301 8.35 -7.09 -23.28
C GLU A 301 9.16 -6.16 -22.39
N PHE A 302 10.49 -6.13 -22.56
CA PHE A 302 11.35 -5.20 -21.82
C PHE A 302 11.08 -3.74 -22.22
N ALA A 303 10.81 -3.47 -23.49
CA ALA A 303 10.41 -2.14 -23.96
C ALA A 303 9.05 -1.72 -23.38
N ALA A 304 8.05 -2.62 -23.37
CA ALA A 304 6.74 -2.36 -22.76
C ALA A 304 6.85 -2.08 -21.25
N TYR A 305 7.67 -2.87 -20.54
CA TYR A 305 7.99 -2.64 -19.13
C TYR A 305 8.58 -1.24 -18.90
N THR A 306 9.59 -0.89 -19.68
CA THR A 306 10.28 0.41 -19.57
C THR A 306 9.34 1.58 -19.87
N ASP A 307 8.41 1.40 -20.81
CA ASP A 307 7.40 2.39 -21.15
C ASP A 307 6.40 2.63 -19.99
N VAL A 308 6.01 1.57 -19.27
CA VAL A 308 5.20 1.68 -18.05
C VAL A 308 5.94 2.44 -16.96
N GLU A 309 7.20 2.11 -16.69
CA GLU A 309 8.00 2.79 -15.67
C GLU A 309 8.19 4.28 -15.99
N ALA A 310 8.49 4.60 -17.25
CA ALA A 310 8.65 5.98 -17.69
C ALA A 310 7.35 6.77 -17.53
N TRP A 311 6.23 6.22 -17.99
CA TRP A 311 4.90 6.80 -17.83
C TRP A 311 4.57 7.03 -16.34
N PHE A 312 4.74 6.01 -15.51
CA PHE A 312 4.39 6.13 -14.10
C PHE A 312 5.33 7.11 -13.38
N GLY A 313 6.59 7.18 -13.77
CA GLY A 313 7.54 8.18 -13.30
C GLY A 313 7.06 9.62 -13.55
N ASP A 314 6.48 9.89 -14.73
CA ASP A 314 5.92 11.20 -15.06
C ASP A 314 4.61 11.48 -14.31
N VAL A 315 3.71 10.50 -14.24
CA VAL A 315 2.48 10.57 -13.43
C VAL A 315 2.80 10.89 -11.97
N LYS A 316 3.79 10.19 -11.39
CA LYS A 316 4.23 10.41 -10.01
C LYS A 316 4.73 11.83 -9.77
N LYS A 317 5.45 12.44 -10.72
CA LYS A 317 5.86 13.86 -10.63
C LYS A 317 4.63 14.78 -10.53
N GLY A 318 3.61 14.54 -11.35
CA GLY A 318 2.36 15.31 -11.29
C GLY A 318 1.62 15.17 -9.95
N MET A 319 1.58 13.96 -9.39
CA MET A 319 1.03 13.73 -8.05
C MET A 319 1.78 14.53 -6.97
N VAL A 320 3.12 14.54 -7.03
CA VAL A 320 3.96 15.33 -6.13
C VAL A 320 3.70 16.83 -6.28
N THR A 321 3.49 17.32 -7.50
CA THR A 321 3.11 18.73 -7.75
C THR A 321 1.78 19.07 -7.10
N ILE A 322 0.77 18.20 -7.19
CA ILE A 322 -0.53 18.39 -6.53
C ILE A 322 -0.37 18.44 -5.00
N GLN A 323 0.43 17.54 -4.42
CA GLN A 323 0.72 17.54 -2.99
C GLN A 323 1.49 18.80 -2.54
N ARG A 324 2.42 19.29 -3.37
CA ARG A 324 3.12 20.55 -3.10
C ARG A 324 2.16 21.75 -3.13
N ALA A 325 1.25 21.80 -4.09
CA ALA A 325 0.23 22.85 -4.14
C ALA A 325 -0.67 22.84 -2.89
N GLN A 326 -1.04 21.66 -2.39
CA GLN A 326 -1.75 21.51 -1.12
C GLN A 326 -0.93 22.09 0.05
N TYR A 327 0.36 21.76 0.13
CA TYR A 327 1.26 22.29 1.17
C TYR A 327 1.34 23.83 1.12
N ASP A 328 1.57 24.40 -0.06
CA ASP A 328 1.69 25.86 -0.25
C ASP A 328 0.38 26.58 0.08
N TYR A 329 -0.76 26.03 -0.34
CA TYR A 329 -2.07 26.53 0.03
C TYR A 329 -2.22 26.52 1.55
N MET A 330 -1.91 25.39 2.20
CA MET A 330 -2.02 25.24 3.65
C MET A 330 -1.14 26.27 4.38
N ALA A 331 0.11 26.46 3.97
CA ALA A 331 1.03 27.43 4.55
C ALA A 331 0.46 28.87 4.49
N LYS A 332 -0.07 29.27 3.33
CA LYS A 332 -0.74 30.58 3.15
C LYS A 332 -1.96 30.72 4.06
N GLN A 333 -2.77 29.68 4.18
CA GLN A 333 -3.97 29.69 5.03
C GLN A 333 -3.63 29.74 6.53
N VAL A 334 -2.53 29.12 6.97
CA VAL A 334 -2.05 29.21 8.36
C VAL A 334 -1.63 30.64 8.69
N VAL A 335 -0.86 31.30 7.81
CA VAL A 335 -0.47 32.72 7.99
C VAL A 335 -1.70 33.62 8.04
N ALA A 336 -2.70 33.36 7.18
CA ALA A 336 -3.97 34.07 7.15
C ALA A 336 -4.90 33.74 8.35
N LYS A 337 -4.48 32.86 9.26
CA LYS A 337 -5.26 32.39 10.42
C LYS A 337 -6.63 31.82 10.02
N ASN A 338 -6.71 31.12 8.89
CA ASN A 338 -7.96 30.53 8.42
C ASN A 338 -8.40 29.41 9.39
N PRO A 339 -9.56 29.55 10.06
CA PRO A 339 -9.99 28.60 11.09
C PRO A 339 -10.21 27.18 10.57
N ARG A 340 -10.46 27.00 9.26
CA ARG A 340 -10.64 25.67 8.67
C ARG A 340 -9.34 24.89 8.57
N VAL A 341 -8.21 25.56 8.32
CA VAL A 341 -6.90 24.91 8.22
C VAL A 341 -6.28 24.74 9.61
N LEU A 342 -6.60 25.62 10.56
CA LEU A 342 -6.18 25.46 11.95
C LEU A 342 -6.91 24.30 12.65
N ASP A 343 -8.15 24.00 12.24
CA ASP A 343 -8.90 22.86 12.74
C ASP A 343 -8.51 21.54 12.07
N ARG A 344 -8.34 20.49 12.88
CA ARG A 344 -7.95 19.14 12.41
C ARG A 344 -8.99 18.52 11.48
N LYS A 345 -10.29 18.73 11.72
CA LYS A 345 -11.32 18.18 10.82
C LYS A 345 -11.28 18.87 9.47
N GLY A 346 -11.04 20.18 9.43
CA GLY A 346 -10.89 20.91 8.19
C GLY A 346 -9.66 20.48 7.37
N ARG A 347 -8.53 20.18 8.01
CA ARG A 347 -7.38 19.55 7.34
C ARG A 347 -7.67 18.14 6.83
N GLY A 348 -8.43 17.35 7.57
CA GLY A 348 -8.93 16.06 7.08
C GLY A 348 -9.79 16.18 5.82
N VAL A 349 -10.60 17.24 5.70
CA VAL A 349 -11.35 17.54 4.47
C VAL A 349 -10.42 17.96 3.34
N LEU A 350 -9.42 18.80 3.62
CA LEU A 350 -8.39 19.20 2.65
C LEU A 350 -7.65 17.97 2.10
N ALA A 351 -7.20 17.07 2.97
CA ALA A 351 -6.52 15.83 2.60
C ALA A 351 -7.36 14.95 1.66
N LYS A 352 -8.63 14.73 2.01
CA LYS A 352 -9.57 13.94 1.18
C LYS A 352 -9.82 14.57 -0.18
N ARG A 353 -9.96 15.91 -0.23
CA ARG A 353 -10.10 16.65 -1.49
C ARG A 353 -8.87 16.50 -2.36
N THR A 354 -7.67 16.72 -1.80
CA THR A 354 -6.41 16.53 -2.52
C THR A 354 -6.27 15.12 -3.07
N LEU A 355 -6.63 14.09 -2.29
CA LEU A 355 -6.59 12.71 -2.78
C LEU A 355 -7.60 12.46 -3.91
N ALA A 356 -8.82 12.97 -3.81
CA ALA A 356 -9.81 12.86 -4.89
C ALA A 356 -9.31 13.52 -6.19
N PHE A 357 -8.62 14.65 -6.08
CA PHE A 357 -7.97 15.28 -7.23
C PHE A 357 -6.81 14.48 -7.80
N ILE A 358 -5.95 13.91 -6.94
CA ILE A 358 -4.90 12.98 -7.40
C ILE A 358 -5.55 11.82 -8.16
N ASN A 359 -6.65 11.28 -7.65
CA ASN A 359 -7.37 10.19 -8.30
C ASN A 359 -7.93 10.59 -9.69
N GLN A 360 -8.49 11.80 -9.81
CA GLN A 360 -8.92 12.34 -11.10
C GLN A 360 -7.74 12.55 -12.06
N TYR A 361 -6.62 13.09 -11.56
CA TYR A 361 -5.40 13.25 -12.33
C TYR A 361 -4.89 11.89 -12.85
N LEU A 362 -4.88 10.85 -12.02
CA LEU A 362 -4.53 9.49 -12.42
C LEU A 362 -5.44 8.97 -13.55
N LYS A 363 -6.76 9.13 -13.42
CA LYS A 363 -7.73 8.73 -14.45
C LYS A 363 -7.50 9.45 -15.78
N LEU A 364 -7.19 10.74 -15.75
CA LEU A 364 -6.91 11.54 -16.96
C LEU A 364 -5.59 11.18 -17.64
N ASN A 365 -4.62 10.70 -16.87
CA ASN A 365 -3.31 10.29 -17.38
C ASN A 365 -3.20 8.77 -17.55
N ASN A 366 -4.33 8.05 -17.61
CA ASN A 366 -4.39 6.60 -17.74
C ASN A 366 -4.01 6.14 -19.16
N LYS A 367 -2.71 6.03 -19.42
CA LYS A 367 -2.19 5.58 -20.73
C LYS A 367 -2.52 4.12 -21.04
N PHE A 368 -2.61 3.27 -20.02
CA PHE A 368 -2.71 1.81 -20.16
C PHE A 368 -4.13 1.26 -19.98
N GLY A 369 -5.15 2.12 -20.05
CA GLY A 369 -6.55 1.69 -20.03
C GLY A 369 -6.97 0.98 -18.74
N LEU A 370 -6.34 1.28 -17.61
CA LEU A 370 -6.68 0.70 -16.31
C LEU A 370 -8.15 0.95 -15.93
N GLU A 371 -8.78 -0.04 -15.30
CA GLU A 371 -10.18 0.04 -14.90
C GLU A 371 -10.42 1.04 -13.76
N ASN A 372 -11.65 1.55 -13.64
CA ASN A 372 -12.03 2.45 -12.54
C ASN A 372 -11.80 1.85 -11.15
N ALA A 373 -11.96 0.53 -11.01
CA ALA A 373 -11.73 -0.18 -9.75
C ALA A 373 -10.29 -0.03 -9.23
N VAL A 374 -9.29 0.06 -10.12
CA VAL A 374 -7.88 0.28 -9.75
C VAL A 374 -7.72 1.64 -9.06
N PHE A 375 -8.35 2.67 -9.61
CA PHE A 375 -8.30 4.03 -9.08
C PHE A 375 -9.09 4.18 -7.78
N ASP A 376 -10.22 3.48 -7.67
CA ASP A 376 -11.01 3.46 -6.45
C ASP A 376 -10.26 2.71 -5.33
N SER A 377 -9.57 1.61 -5.65
CA SER A 377 -8.62 0.94 -4.75
C SER A 377 -7.51 1.88 -4.30
N PHE A 378 -6.84 2.56 -5.23
CA PHE A 378 -5.80 3.54 -4.93
C PHE A 378 -6.28 4.61 -3.95
N GLN A 379 -7.47 5.17 -4.18
CA GLN A 379 -8.06 6.17 -3.30
C GLN A 379 -8.36 5.60 -1.91
N ALA A 380 -8.88 4.38 -1.80
CA ALA A 380 -9.14 3.73 -0.53
C ALA A 380 -7.85 3.49 0.27
N ARG A 381 -6.82 2.92 -0.38
CA ARG A 381 -5.51 2.61 0.22
C ARG A 381 -4.77 3.82 0.74
N ASN A 382 -4.90 4.97 0.06
CA ASN A 382 -4.13 6.17 0.38
C ASN A 382 -4.90 7.19 1.25
N ALA A 383 -6.17 6.92 1.59
CA ALA A 383 -7.01 7.87 2.32
C ALA A 383 -6.43 8.27 3.69
N GLU A 384 -6.05 7.28 4.50
CA GLU A 384 -5.48 7.52 5.84
C GLU A 384 -4.09 8.14 5.74
N HIS A 385 -3.23 7.59 4.88
CA HIS A 385 -1.89 8.13 4.65
C HIS A 385 -1.91 9.60 4.22
N MET A 386 -2.85 10.01 3.36
CA MET A 386 -3.00 11.41 2.94
C MET A 386 -3.43 12.33 4.09
N ILE A 387 -4.28 11.84 5.00
CA ILE A 387 -4.67 12.59 6.20
C ILE A 387 -3.44 12.77 7.10
N GLU A 388 -2.72 11.69 7.39
CA GLU A 388 -1.51 11.75 8.23
C GLU A 388 -0.42 12.65 7.63
N ALA A 389 -0.17 12.54 6.31
CA ALA A 389 0.79 13.39 5.62
C ALA A 389 0.40 14.87 5.71
N THR A 390 -0.90 15.17 5.58
CA THR A 390 -1.42 16.54 5.74
C THR A 390 -1.20 17.06 7.16
N GLU A 391 -1.44 16.23 8.18
CA GLU A 391 -1.19 16.59 9.59
C GLU A 391 0.31 16.81 9.87
N ARG A 392 1.18 15.92 9.36
CA ARG A 392 2.65 16.09 9.48
C ARG A 392 3.11 17.41 8.86
N ASN A 393 2.63 17.71 7.66
CA ASN A 393 2.95 18.95 6.95
C ASN A 393 2.45 20.19 7.69
N TYR A 394 1.26 20.12 8.29
CA TYR A 394 0.76 21.21 9.15
C TYR A 394 1.69 21.48 10.33
N GLY A 395 2.18 20.43 11.01
CA GLY A 395 3.16 20.56 12.09
C GLY A 395 4.43 21.29 11.63
N LEU A 396 5.00 20.88 10.49
CA LEU A 396 6.19 21.52 9.92
C LEU A 396 5.98 23.02 9.62
N ILE A 397 4.80 23.39 9.11
CA ILE A 397 4.45 24.79 8.85
C ILE A 397 4.37 25.59 10.15
N MET A 398 3.74 25.04 11.19
CA MET A 398 3.61 25.70 12.50
C MET A 398 4.98 25.92 13.14
N ASP A 399 5.83 24.88 13.16
CA ASP A 399 7.20 24.96 13.69
C ASP A 399 8.04 26.02 12.95
N GLY A 400 7.90 26.10 11.63
CA GLY A 400 8.57 27.12 10.81
C GLY A 400 8.13 28.54 11.16
N LEU A 401 6.84 28.75 11.46
CA LEU A 401 6.32 30.06 11.88
C LEU A 401 6.78 30.45 13.28
N GLU A 402 6.90 29.51 14.20
CA GLU A 402 7.43 29.78 15.54
C GLU A 402 8.89 30.20 15.49
N LYS A 403 9.71 29.48 14.71
CA LYS A 403 11.12 29.83 14.49
C LYS A 403 11.33 31.16 13.78
N SER A 404 10.36 31.62 12.98
CA SER A 404 10.42 32.94 12.33
C SER A 404 10.08 34.11 13.27
N LYS A 405 9.54 33.83 14.45
CA LYS A 405 9.18 34.83 15.48
C LYS A 405 10.26 34.98 16.57
N THR A 406 11.12 33.97 16.72
CA THR A 406 12.31 33.97 17.58
C THR A 406 13.50 34.50 16.80
#